data_AF-A0A358GGC4-F1
#
_entry.id   AF-A0A358GGC4-F1
#
_cell.length_a   1.000
_cell.length_b   1.000
_cell.length_c   1.000
_cell.angle_alpha   90.00
_cell.angle_beta   90.00
_cell.angle_gamma   90.00
#
_symmetry.space_group_name_H-M   'P 1'
#
loop_
_entity.id
_entity.type
_entity.pdbx_description
1 polymer ?
#
loop_
_entity_poly.entity_id
_entity_poly.type
_entity_poly.pdbx_seq_one_letter_code
_entity_poly.pdbx_strand_id
1 'polypeptide(L)'
;MKIKPDKKVLRSWIDCYVPEKDLFFLSKEHLDYEFDFTDVLFMPKDEFYNHSTYRQVNYVNGYEYWNIKNVDYVIIAEKEWIETIPEDKKRSLLNAQVQSKRGLVLPVTFVHDLSEIPASYLIDGHVILQRFMWENLDISCKEQILTTMVYEWWDKGECVKPPEWLPDFLNPYANSFASSQGANCLAAVLFAISKGKQEWFIYEWVHQKTFLEKLEQYHYEELITEDLVQGDVVIWTDKNGIIQHAAYHLGEQLYFNKDGQTMFNPWKILSKEQLYREWEHLNIVKYRQCNEVF
;
A
#
# COMPACT_ATOMS: atom_id res chain seq x y z
N MET A 1 5.89 -11.37 -18.47
CA MET A 1 5.97 -12.45 -17.45
C MET A 1 4.98 -12.13 -16.32
N LYS A 2 4.74 -13.07 -15.39
CA LYS A 2 3.90 -12.83 -14.21
C LYS A 2 4.66 -13.18 -12.93
N ILE A 3 4.81 -12.24 -12.01
CA ILE A 3 5.45 -12.44 -10.71
C ILE A 3 4.44 -12.74 -9.61
N LYS A 4 4.94 -13.40 -8.56
CA LYS A 4 4.20 -13.71 -7.33
C LYS A 4 5.05 -13.30 -6.12
N PRO A 5 4.42 -12.92 -4.99
CA PRO A 5 5.16 -12.78 -3.74
C PRO A 5 5.80 -14.13 -3.39
N ASP A 6 7.06 -14.10 -2.97
CA ASP A 6 7.74 -15.30 -2.51
C ASP A 6 7.39 -15.62 -1.05
N LYS A 7 7.87 -16.77 -0.54
CA LYS A 7 7.59 -17.21 0.83
C LYS A 7 8.15 -16.25 1.89
N LYS A 8 9.26 -15.56 1.61
CA LYS A 8 9.85 -14.62 2.58
C LYS A 8 8.97 -13.38 2.69
N VAL A 9 8.55 -12.83 1.56
CA VAL A 9 7.61 -11.70 1.49
C VAL A 9 6.28 -12.05 2.16
N LEU A 10 5.69 -13.20 1.83
CA LEU A 10 4.44 -13.64 2.44
C LEU A 10 4.53 -13.74 3.97
N ARG A 11 5.64 -14.26 4.51
CA ARG A 11 5.87 -14.31 5.97
C ARG A 11 5.90 -12.91 6.58
N SER A 12 6.64 -11.98 5.97
CA SER A 12 6.67 -10.59 6.45
C SER A 12 5.28 -9.95 6.41
N TRP A 13 4.49 -10.20 5.35
CA TRP A 13 3.13 -9.71 5.27
C TRP A 13 2.22 -10.35 6.32
N ILE A 14 2.37 -11.64 6.62
CA ILE A 14 1.62 -12.29 7.70
C ILE A 14 1.78 -11.55 9.03
N ASP A 15 3.00 -11.10 9.31
CA ASP A 15 3.30 -10.43 10.57
C ASP A 15 2.75 -9.00 10.64
N CYS A 16 2.71 -8.27 9.52
CA CYS A 16 2.42 -6.83 9.49
C CYS A 16 1.13 -6.40 8.77
N TYR A 17 0.44 -7.31 8.07
CA TYR A 17 -0.72 -6.95 7.25
C TYR A 17 -1.89 -6.42 8.09
N VAL A 18 -2.21 -7.12 9.18
CA VAL A 18 -3.20 -6.68 10.16
C VAL A 18 -2.48 -5.91 11.27
N PRO A 19 -2.74 -4.60 11.45
CA PRO A 19 -2.08 -3.78 12.47
C PRO A 19 -2.24 -4.35 13.89
N GLU A 20 -1.32 -3.99 14.79
CA GLU A 20 -1.31 -4.52 16.16
C GLU A 20 -2.49 -4.05 17.00
N LYS A 21 -2.93 -2.80 16.81
CA LYS A 21 -4.16 -2.27 17.42
C LYS A 21 -5.31 -2.41 16.45
N ASP A 22 -6.43 -2.90 16.95
CA ASP A 22 -7.65 -2.94 16.17
C ASP A 22 -8.33 -1.58 16.18
N LEU A 23 -8.71 -1.13 14.98
CA LEU A 23 -9.44 0.12 14.76
C LEU A 23 -10.86 -0.17 14.29
N PHE A 24 -11.84 0.40 14.98
CA PHE A 24 -13.26 0.27 14.63
C PHE A 24 -13.85 1.63 14.33
N PHE A 25 -14.40 1.77 13.14
CA PHE A 25 -14.95 3.02 12.63
C PHE A 25 -16.46 3.02 12.82
N LEU A 26 -16.98 4.07 13.44
CA LEU A 26 -18.37 4.21 13.84
C LEU A 26 -18.97 5.54 13.41
N SER A 27 -20.24 5.51 13.00
CA SER A 27 -21.08 6.71 12.93
C SER A 27 -21.82 6.94 14.26
N LYS A 28 -22.43 8.11 14.43
CA LYS A 28 -23.27 8.42 15.61
C LYS A 28 -24.40 7.42 15.84
N GLU A 29 -25.00 6.88 14.77
CA GLU A 29 -26.10 5.91 14.86
C GLU A 29 -25.67 4.60 15.53
N HIS A 30 -24.38 4.27 15.48
CA HIS A 30 -23.85 3.07 16.13
C HIS A 30 -23.65 3.25 17.64
N LEU A 31 -23.76 4.47 18.18
CA LEU A 31 -23.58 4.71 19.62
C LEU A 31 -24.78 4.26 20.46
N ASP A 32 -25.93 4.03 19.82
CA ASP A 32 -27.14 3.52 20.46
C ASP A 32 -26.98 2.10 21.01
N TYR A 33 -25.89 1.40 20.67
CA TYR A 33 -25.58 0.05 21.16
C TYR A 33 -24.89 0.04 22.54
N GLU A 34 -24.69 1.20 23.18
CA GLU A 34 -24.16 1.36 24.54
C GLU A 34 -22.90 0.50 24.78
N PHE A 35 -21.88 0.66 23.93
CA PHE A 35 -20.60 -0.03 24.13
C PHE A 35 -19.93 0.46 25.42
N ASP A 36 -19.26 -0.45 26.12
CA ASP A 36 -18.38 -0.08 27.22
C ASP A 36 -17.03 0.36 26.64
N PHE A 37 -16.70 1.63 26.84
CA PHE A 37 -15.48 2.24 26.35
C PHE A 37 -14.37 2.33 27.41
N THR A 38 -14.56 1.74 28.60
CA THR A 38 -13.65 1.91 29.75
C THR A 38 -12.21 1.52 29.43
N ASP A 39 -12.02 0.44 28.65
CA ASP A 39 -10.71 -0.14 28.35
C ASP A 39 -10.19 0.21 26.94
N VAL A 40 -10.81 1.18 26.25
CA VAL A 40 -10.45 1.57 24.88
C VAL A 40 -10.39 3.08 24.72
N LEU A 41 -9.70 3.54 23.67
CA LEU A 41 -9.77 4.94 23.27
C LEU A 41 -10.95 5.12 22.33
N PHE A 42 -11.90 5.98 22.70
CA PHE A 42 -12.98 6.41 21.84
C PHE A 42 -12.70 7.82 21.33
N MET A 43 -12.25 7.93 20.08
CA MET A 43 -11.66 9.15 19.54
C MET A 43 -12.56 9.77 18.46
N PRO A 44 -12.84 11.08 18.52
CA PRO A 44 -13.48 11.79 17.42
C PRO A 44 -12.65 11.71 16.14
N LYS A 45 -13.33 11.59 14.99
CA LYS A 45 -12.69 11.46 13.67
C LYS A 45 -11.60 12.50 13.40
N ASP A 46 -11.87 13.78 13.70
CA ASP A 46 -10.94 14.87 13.39
C ASP A 46 -9.66 14.77 14.21
N GLU A 47 -9.73 14.28 15.46
CA GLU A 47 -8.55 14.02 16.28
C GLU A 47 -7.78 12.81 15.74
N PHE A 48 -8.50 11.74 15.41
CA PHE A 48 -7.92 10.49 14.91
C PHE A 48 -7.08 10.67 13.65
N TYR A 49 -7.60 11.36 12.63
CA TYR A 49 -6.84 11.58 11.38
C TYR A 49 -5.64 12.51 11.55
N ASN A 50 -5.57 13.27 12.65
CA ASN A 50 -4.43 14.11 13.00
C ASN A 50 -3.48 13.45 14.02
N HIS A 51 -3.83 12.28 14.55
CA HIS A 51 -3.04 11.60 15.57
C HIS A 51 -1.75 11.02 14.98
N SER A 52 -0.61 11.33 15.61
CA SER A 52 0.73 10.98 15.08
C SER A 52 0.94 9.48 14.90
N THR A 53 0.38 8.64 15.79
CA THR A 53 0.48 7.18 15.70
C THR A 53 -0.43 6.59 14.61
N TYR A 54 -1.69 7.01 14.55
CA TYR A 54 -2.69 6.39 13.67
C TYR A 54 -2.64 6.94 12.25
N ARG A 55 -1.94 8.06 12.03
CA ARG A 55 -1.61 8.56 10.69
C ARG A 55 -0.39 7.87 10.05
N GLN A 56 0.26 6.93 10.75
CA GLN A 56 1.37 6.18 10.16
C GLN A 56 0.89 5.33 8.98
N VAL A 57 1.76 5.19 7.97
CA VAL A 57 1.45 4.52 6.68
C VAL A 57 0.90 3.10 6.87
N ASN A 58 1.36 2.39 7.90
CA ASN A 58 0.94 1.04 8.24
C ASN A 58 -0.57 0.98 8.50
N TYR A 59 -1.09 1.93 9.28
CA TYR A 59 -2.52 2.01 9.58
C TYR A 59 -3.31 2.58 8.40
N VAL A 60 -2.80 3.65 7.77
CA VAL A 60 -3.44 4.29 6.62
C VAL A 60 -3.66 3.29 5.49
N ASN A 61 -2.64 2.49 5.17
CA ASN A 61 -2.72 1.48 4.13
C ASN A 61 -3.47 0.23 4.58
N GLY A 62 -3.23 -0.26 5.80
CA GLY A 62 -3.87 -1.47 6.30
C GLY A 62 -5.39 -1.34 6.33
N TYR A 63 -5.90 -0.23 6.86
CA TYR A 63 -7.33 0.06 6.93
C TYR A 63 -7.85 0.88 5.74
N GLU A 64 -7.03 1.13 4.73
CA GLU A 64 -7.37 1.88 3.51
C GLU A 64 -8.16 3.16 3.80
N TYR A 65 -7.57 4.09 4.57
CA TYR A 65 -8.29 5.27 5.08
C TYR A 65 -8.97 6.11 3.99
N TRP A 66 -8.43 6.09 2.76
CA TRP A 66 -9.01 6.78 1.60
C TRP A 66 -10.36 6.21 1.15
N ASN A 67 -10.71 4.97 1.53
CA ASN A 67 -11.97 4.33 1.21
C ASN A 67 -13.06 4.53 2.27
N ILE A 68 -12.68 4.97 3.48
CA ILE A 68 -13.55 5.05 4.66
C ILE A 68 -14.62 6.14 4.50
N LYS A 69 -15.88 5.82 4.84
CA LYS A 69 -17.04 6.71 4.69
C LYS A 69 -17.93 6.68 5.94
N ASN A 70 -18.65 7.79 6.15
CA ASN A 70 -19.70 7.90 7.17
C ASN A 70 -19.22 7.53 8.58
N VAL A 71 -18.10 8.14 9.00
CA VAL A 71 -17.50 7.93 10.33
C VAL A 71 -17.51 9.23 11.11
N ASP A 72 -17.88 9.15 12.37
CA ASP A 72 -17.82 10.23 13.36
C ASP A 72 -16.77 9.93 14.44
N TYR A 73 -16.57 8.65 14.77
CA TYR A 73 -15.68 8.20 15.84
C TYR A 73 -14.89 6.95 15.46
N VAL A 74 -13.74 6.77 16.09
CA VAL A 74 -12.91 5.58 15.96
C VAL A 74 -12.62 5.02 17.35
N ILE A 75 -12.89 3.73 17.54
CA ILE A 75 -12.41 2.98 18.69
C ILE A 75 -11.01 2.45 18.38
N ILE A 76 -10.08 2.67 19.31
CA ILE A 76 -8.77 2.02 19.29
C ILE A 76 -8.68 1.07 20.46
N ALA A 77 -8.43 -0.21 20.17
CA ALA A 77 -8.47 -1.26 21.16
C ALA A 77 -7.27 -2.22 21.05
N GLU A 78 -6.99 -2.91 22.16
CA GLU A 78 -6.18 -4.14 22.12
C GLU A 78 -6.90 -5.23 21.34
N LYS A 79 -6.14 -6.12 20.71
CA LYS A 79 -6.68 -7.19 19.85
C LYS A 79 -7.65 -8.11 20.59
N GLU A 80 -7.46 -8.33 21.88
CA GLU A 80 -8.32 -9.17 22.70
C GLU A 80 -9.65 -8.51 23.06
N TRP A 81 -9.76 -7.17 22.98
CA TRP A 81 -10.93 -6.44 23.44
C TRP A 81 -12.20 -6.85 22.71
N ILE A 82 -12.12 -7.09 21.40
CA ILE A 82 -13.30 -7.52 20.64
C ILE A 82 -13.89 -8.82 21.18
N GLU A 83 -13.06 -9.72 21.70
CA GLU A 83 -13.51 -11.01 22.23
C GLU A 83 -14.21 -10.91 23.58
N THR A 84 -14.08 -9.79 24.29
CA THR A 84 -14.77 -9.55 25.57
C THR A 84 -16.17 -8.96 25.38
N ILE A 85 -16.47 -8.47 24.17
CA ILE A 85 -17.76 -7.85 23.85
C ILE A 85 -18.84 -8.93 23.66
N PRO A 86 -20.07 -8.73 24.19
CA PRO A 86 -21.21 -9.58 23.89
C PRO A 86 -21.43 -9.80 22.39
N GLU A 87 -21.81 -11.00 21.97
CA GLU A 87 -21.86 -11.38 20.55
C GLU A 87 -22.79 -10.52 19.70
N ASP A 88 -23.91 -10.05 20.23
CA ASP A 88 -24.82 -9.13 19.55
C ASP A 88 -24.16 -7.78 19.25
N LYS A 89 -23.44 -7.23 20.25
CA LYS A 89 -22.67 -5.99 20.11
C LYS A 89 -21.45 -6.19 19.20
N LYS A 90 -20.75 -7.32 19.30
CA LYS A 90 -19.64 -7.70 18.40
C LYS A 90 -20.09 -7.71 16.94
N ARG A 91 -21.20 -8.38 16.63
CA ARG A 91 -21.75 -8.41 15.27
C ARG A 91 -22.16 -7.03 14.78
N SER A 92 -22.80 -6.21 15.61
CA SER A 92 -23.13 -4.82 15.27
C SER A 92 -21.88 -4.00 14.95
N LEU A 93 -20.85 -4.10 15.79
CA LEU A 93 -19.58 -3.42 15.62
C LEU A 93 -18.87 -3.84 14.32
N LEU A 94 -18.84 -5.13 14.01
CA LEU A 94 -18.25 -5.66 12.78
C LEU A 94 -19.06 -5.27 11.53
N ASN A 95 -20.39 -5.21 11.63
CA ASN A 95 -21.23 -4.72 10.55
C ASN A 95 -20.97 -3.23 10.24
N ALA A 96 -20.73 -2.40 11.25
CA ALA A 96 -20.33 -1.01 11.06
C ALA A 96 -19.03 -0.88 10.24
N GLN A 97 -18.14 -1.87 10.30
CA GLN A 97 -16.90 -1.90 9.52
C GLN A 97 -17.16 -2.15 8.03
N VAL A 98 -18.12 -3.02 7.72
CA VAL A 98 -18.58 -3.24 6.35
C VAL A 98 -19.21 -1.97 5.79
N GLN A 99 -20.06 -1.30 6.57
CA GLN A 99 -20.76 -0.07 6.16
C GLN A 99 -19.82 1.11 5.94
N SER A 100 -18.79 1.25 6.79
CA SER A 100 -17.78 2.30 6.67
C SER A 100 -16.79 2.06 5.54
N LYS A 101 -16.80 0.88 4.90
CA LYS A 101 -15.90 0.50 3.80
C LYS A 101 -14.42 0.60 4.17
N ARG A 102 -14.08 0.30 5.42
CA ARG A 102 -12.67 0.20 5.82
C ARG A 102 -11.97 -0.96 5.12
N GLY A 103 -10.66 -0.83 4.93
CA GLY A 103 -9.79 -1.96 4.56
C GLY A 103 -9.87 -3.09 5.59
N LEU A 104 -9.28 -4.24 5.29
CA LEU A 104 -9.40 -5.48 6.09
C LEU A 104 -10.84 -6.03 6.17
N VAL A 105 -11.71 -5.66 5.24
CA VAL A 105 -13.04 -6.26 5.04
C VAL A 105 -13.04 -6.94 3.68
N LEU A 106 -12.88 -8.27 3.67
CA LEU A 106 -12.66 -9.05 2.46
C LEU A 106 -13.94 -9.77 2.03
N PRO A 107 -14.25 -9.90 0.73
CA PRO A 107 -15.29 -10.81 0.26
C PRO A 107 -14.99 -12.24 0.71
N VAL A 108 -16.01 -13.00 1.11
CA VAL A 108 -15.83 -14.43 1.47
C VAL A 108 -15.22 -15.25 0.32
N THR A 109 -15.37 -14.82 -0.93
CA THR A 109 -14.75 -15.45 -2.11
C THR A 109 -13.22 -15.39 -2.09
N PHE A 110 -12.62 -14.59 -1.21
CA PHE A 110 -11.16 -14.51 -1.07
C PHE A 110 -10.60 -15.62 -0.18
N VAL A 111 -11.46 -16.33 0.55
CA VAL A 111 -11.08 -17.45 1.42
C VAL A 111 -11.48 -18.77 0.76
N HIS A 112 -10.53 -19.68 0.62
CA HIS A 112 -10.79 -20.98 0.00
C HIS A 112 -11.64 -21.91 0.89
N ASP A 113 -11.35 -21.94 2.19
CA ASP A 113 -12.10 -22.72 3.17
C ASP A 113 -12.67 -21.80 4.27
N LEU A 114 -13.96 -21.48 4.16
CA LEU A 114 -14.64 -20.62 5.13
C LEU A 114 -14.80 -21.28 6.50
N SER A 115 -14.63 -22.59 6.64
CA SER A 115 -14.71 -23.26 7.93
C SER A 115 -13.54 -22.90 8.86
N GLU A 116 -12.44 -22.38 8.31
CA GLU A 116 -11.31 -21.85 9.07
C GLU A 116 -11.61 -20.46 9.69
N ILE A 117 -12.63 -19.76 9.18
CA ILE A 117 -13.00 -18.42 9.67
C ILE A 117 -14.05 -18.54 10.77
N PRO A 118 -13.84 -17.96 11.97
CA PRO A 118 -14.85 -17.99 13.01
C PRO A 118 -16.11 -17.24 12.57
N ALA A 119 -17.29 -17.84 12.78
CA ALA A 119 -18.55 -17.33 12.27
C ALA A 119 -18.92 -15.91 12.76
N SER A 120 -18.42 -15.49 13.92
CA SER A 120 -18.60 -14.14 14.46
C SER A 120 -17.95 -13.06 13.58
N TYR A 121 -16.92 -13.41 12.80
CA TYR A 121 -16.21 -12.52 11.88
C TYR A 121 -16.76 -12.53 10.44
N LEU A 122 -17.85 -13.28 10.21
CA LEU A 122 -18.55 -13.34 8.93
C LEU A 122 -19.81 -12.46 8.98
N ILE A 123 -19.81 -11.36 8.24
CA ILE A 123 -20.95 -10.43 8.16
C ILE A 123 -21.28 -10.16 6.69
N ASP A 124 -22.52 -10.43 6.29
CA ASP A 124 -23.07 -10.08 4.96
C ASP A 124 -22.16 -10.43 3.78
N GLY A 125 -21.62 -11.64 3.75
CA GLY A 125 -20.74 -12.11 2.68
C GLY A 125 -19.32 -11.55 2.74
N HIS A 126 -18.92 -10.96 3.87
CA HIS A 126 -17.57 -10.48 4.12
C HIS A 126 -16.93 -11.16 5.33
N VAL A 127 -15.61 -11.26 5.27
CA VAL A 127 -14.71 -11.62 6.36
C VAL A 127 -14.08 -10.33 6.88
N ILE A 128 -14.28 -10.02 8.16
CA ILE A 128 -13.74 -8.82 8.77
C ILE A 128 -12.48 -9.22 9.52
N LEU A 129 -11.31 -8.90 8.97
CA LEU A 129 -10.05 -9.22 9.65
C LEU A 129 -9.86 -8.27 10.85
N GLN A 130 -9.47 -8.86 11.97
CA GLN A 130 -9.01 -8.22 13.18
C GLN A 130 -7.82 -9.00 13.71
N ARG A 131 -6.95 -8.34 14.48
CA ARG A 131 -5.64 -8.89 14.82
C ARG A 131 -5.72 -10.21 15.57
N PHE A 132 -6.64 -10.34 16.52
CA PHE A 132 -6.80 -11.58 17.30
C PHE A 132 -7.20 -12.76 16.43
N MET A 133 -8.25 -12.62 15.61
CA MET A 133 -8.66 -13.68 14.69
C MET A 133 -7.56 -13.99 13.68
N TRP A 134 -6.94 -12.96 13.11
CA TRP A 134 -5.83 -13.13 12.16
C TRP A 134 -4.74 -13.99 12.78
N GLU A 135 -4.23 -13.67 13.96
CA GLU A 135 -3.15 -14.42 14.59
C GLU A 135 -3.49 -15.91 14.80
N ASN A 136 -4.75 -16.23 15.08
CA ASN A 136 -5.23 -17.60 15.30
C ASN A 136 -5.53 -18.38 14.01
N LEU A 137 -5.52 -17.76 12.83
CA LEU A 137 -5.65 -18.50 11.57
C LEU A 137 -4.39 -19.32 11.25
N ASP A 138 -4.61 -20.44 10.58
CA ASP A 138 -3.52 -21.27 10.06
C ASP A 138 -2.67 -20.50 9.04
N ILE A 139 -1.37 -20.77 9.05
CA ILE A 139 -0.40 -20.10 8.16
C ILE A 139 -0.79 -20.27 6.69
N SER A 140 -1.27 -21.45 6.29
CA SER A 140 -1.71 -21.72 4.92
C SER A 140 -2.90 -20.85 4.50
N CYS A 141 -3.86 -20.63 5.40
CA CYS A 141 -5.02 -19.76 5.13
C CYS A 141 -4.59 -18.29 5.01
N LYS A 142 -3.70 -17.83 5.88
CA LYS A 142 -3.12 -16.48 5.78
C LYS A 142 -2.37 -16.27 4.47
N GLU A 143 -1.48 -17.19 4.08
CA GLU A 143 -0.75 -17.14 2.81
C GLU A 143 -1.71 -17.11 1.62
N GLN A 144 -2.78 -17.92 1.67
CA GLN A 144 -3.81 -17.99 0.63
C GLN A 144 -4.57 -16.68 0.50
N ILE A 145 -5.10 -16.13 1.61
CA ILE A 145 -5.85 -14.87 1.63
C ILE A 145 -5.01 -13.73 1.05
N LEU A 146 -3.76 -13.58 1.53
CA LEU A 146 -2.85 -12.55 1.06
C LEU A 146 -2.56 -12.69 -0.43
N THR A 147 -2.31 -13.91 -0.89
CA THR A 147 -2.03 -14.17 -2.31
C THR A 147 -3.25 -13.81 -3.17
N THR A 148 -4.45 -14.26 -2.80
CA THR A 148 -5.68 -13.95 -3.55
C THR A 148 -5.94 -12.45 -3.58
N MET A 149 -5.84 -11.78 -2.44
CA MET A 149 -6.06 -10.33 -2.36
C MET A 149 -5.11 -9.54 -3.29
N VAL A 150 -3.82 -9.90 -3.33
CA VAL A 150 -2.88 -9.25 -4.24
C VAL A 150 -3.38 -9.33 -5.68
N TYR A 151 -3.77 -10.51 -6.16
CA TYR A 151 -4.16 -10.68 -7.57
C TYR A 151 -5.51 -10.08 -7.93
N GLU A 152 -6.47 -10.16 -7.01
CA GLU A 152 -7.83 -9.70 -7.26
C GLU A 152 -7.96 -8.18 -7.14
N TRP A 153 -7.21 -7.55 -6.23
CA TRP A 153 -7.38 -6.12 -5.92
C TRP A 153 -6.18 -5.23 -6.25
N TRP A 154 -4.95 -5.73 -6.19
CA TRP A 154 -3.76 -4.86 -6.23
C TRP A 154 -2.97 -4.98 -7.53
N ASP A 155 -2.63 -6.20 -7.94
CA ASP A 155 -1.69 -6.41 -9.03
C ASP A 155 -1.76 -7.82 -9.64
N LYS A 156 -1.87 -7.90 -10.97
CA LYS A 156 -1.91 -9.19 -11.72
C LYS A 156 -0.54 -9.85 -11.91
N GLY A 157 0.52 -9.27 -11.37
CA GLY A 157 1.92 -9.67 -11.49
C GLY A 157 2.54 -9.36 -12.85
N GLU A 158 1.85 -8.67 -13.75
CA GLU A 158 2.31 -8.48 -15.14
C GLU A 158 3.47 -7.50 -15.22
N CYS A 159 4.58 -7.94 -15.82
CA CYS A 159 5.80 -7.17 -16.01
C CYS A 159 6.67 -7.70 -17.15
N VAL A 160 7.71 -6.95 -17.53
CA VAL A 160 8.74 -7.35 -18.50
C VAL A 160 9.88 -8.07 -17.77
N LYS A 161 10.52 -9.07 -18.42
CA LYS A 161 11.70 -9.74 -17.86
C LYS A 161 12.82 -8.73 -17.66
N PRO A 162 13.53 -8.72 -16.51
CA PRO A 162 14.68 -7.84 -16.34
C PRO A 162 15.72 -8.08 -17.44
N PRO A 163 16.25 -7.04 -18.08
CA PRO A 163 17.30 -7.18 -19.08
C PRO A 163 18.61 -7.65 -18.43
N GLU A 164 19.47 -8.33 -19.20
CA GLU A 164 20.77 -8.82 -18.69
C GLU A 164 21.72 -7.68 -18.30
N TRP A 165 21.52 -6.49 -18.87
CA TRP A 165 22.29 -5.28 -18.58
C TRP A 165 21.70 -4.45 -17.43
N LEU A 166 20.67 -4.93 -16.72
CA LEU A 166 20.09 -4.19 -15.60
C LEU A 166 21.17 -3.88 -14.56
N PRO A 167 21.29 -2.62 -14.09
CA PRO A 167 22.27 -2.28 -13.06
C PRO A 167 22.13 -3.14 -11.81
N ASP A 168 23.27 -3.62 -11.28
CA ASP A 168 23.32 -4.56 -10.16
C ASP A 168 22.53 -4.10 -8.94
N PHE A 169 22.53 -2.80 -8.65
CA PHE A 169 21.81 -2.25 -7.51
C PHE A 169 20.28 -2.32 -7.65
N LEU A 170 19.74 -2.44 -8.88
CA LEU A 170 18.30 -2.61 -9.12
C LEU A 170 17.89 -4.09 -9.14
N ASN A 171 18.81 -5.02 -9.38
CA ASN A 171 18.51 -6.45 -9.50
C ASN A 171 17.69 -7.02 -8.32
N PRO A 172 17.97 -6.69 -7.04
CA PRO A 172 17.18 -7.19 -5.91
C PRO A 172 15.71 -6.73 -5.90
N TYR A 173 15.43 -5.62 -6.58
CA TYR A 173 14.13 -4.93 -6.56
C TYR A 173 13.37 -5.10 -7.88
N ALA A 174 14.04 -5.53 -8.94
CA ALA A 174 13.41 -5.74 -10.23
C ALA A 174 12.37 -6.87 -10.16
N ASN A 175 11.10 -6.52 -10.39
CA ASN A 175 9.98 -7.45 -10.40
C ASN A 175 9.84 -8.21 -9.06
N SER A 176 9.97 -7.50 -7.95
CA SER A 176 9.82 -8.05 -6.60
C SER A 176 8.81 -7.25 -5.77
N PHE A 177 8.26 -7.92 -4.75
CA PHE A 177 7.33 -7.32 -3.82
C PHE A 177 8.07 -6.79 -2.58
N ALA A 178 7.61 -5.67 -2.04
CA ALA A 178 8.12 -5.15 -0.78
C ALA A 178 7.67 -6.04 0.40
N SER A 179 8.55 -6.25 1.38
CA SER A 179 8.20 -7.01 2.59
C SER A 179 7.34 -6.24 3.59
N SER A 180 7.24 -4.92 3.45
CA SER A 180 6.56 -4.02 4.39
C SER A 180 5.95 -2.81 3.68
N GLN A 181 5.09 -2.08 4.39
CA GLN A 181 4.56 -0.78 3.96
C GLN A 181 5.65 0.29 3.95
N GLY A 182 5.41 1.40 3.24
CA GLY A 182 6.27 2.59 3.24
C GLY A 182 6.73 3.02 1.85
N ALA A 183 7.23 2.08 1.06
CA ALA A 183 7.76 2.37 -0.27
C ALA A 183 6.69 2.89 -1.24
N ASN A 184 6.98 3.99 -1.93
CA ASN A 184 6.16 4.53 -3.02
C ASN A 184 6.96 4.75 -4.31
N CYS A 185 6.30 5.21 -5.39
CA CYS A 185 6.93 5.44 -6.70
C CYS A 185 8.09 6.45 -6.63
N LEU A 186 7.96 7.50 -5.82
CA LEU A 186 8.98 8.53 -5.64
C LEU A 186 10.25 7.94 -4.99
N ALA A 187 10.06 7.09 -3.98
CA ALA A 187 11.13 6.35 -3.31
C ALA A 187 11.94 5.46 -4.28
N ALA A 188 11.23 4.74 -5.16
CA ALA A 188 11.85 3.89 -6.19
C ALA A 188 12.72 4.70 -7.16
N VAL A 189 12.26 5.89 -7.58
CA VAL A 189 13.05 6.79 -8.43
C VAL A 189 14.25 7.36 -7.66
N LEU A 190 14.08 7.82 -6.41
CA LEU A 190 15.21 8.33 -5.62
C LEU A 190 16.30 7.27 -5.42
N PHE A 191 15.91 6.03 -5.14
CA PHE A 191 16.85 4.92 -5.08
C PHE A 191 17.60 4.75 -6.41
N ALA A 192 16.88 4.78 -7.54
CA ALA A 192 17.46 4.61 -8.86
C ALA A 192 18.46 5.72 -9.23
N ILE A 193 18.09 7.00 -9.06
CA ILE A 193 18.99 8.13 -9.38
C ILE A 193 20.17 8.22 -8.41
N SER A 194 20.03 7.70 -7.18
CA SER A 194 21.14 7.58 -6.23
C SER A 194 22.14 6.47 -6.60
N LYS A 195 21.86 5.70 -7.66
CA LYS A 195 22.64 4.53 -8.11
C LYS A 195 22.82 3.49 -7.00
N GLY A 196 21.79 3.33 -6.15
CA GLY A 196 21.80 2.41 -5.01
C GLY A 196 22.69 2.80 -3.84
N LYS A 197 23.33 3.98 -3.85
CA LYS A 197 24.22 4.43 -2.76
C LYS A 197 23.48 4.63 -1.44
N GLN A 198 22.16 4.85 -1.49
CA GLN A 198 21.30 5.05 -0.32
C GLN A 198 20.17 4.01 -0.34
N GLU A 199 20.49 2.77 0.04
CA GLU A 199 19.53 1.65 -0.05
C GLU A 199 18.23 1.91 0.71
N TRP A 200 18.32 2.56 1.88
CA TRP A 200 17.15 2.86 2.70
C TRP A 200 16.09 3.71 1.97
N PHE A 201 16.47 4.51 0.96
CA PHE A 201 15.52 5.31 0.19
C PHE A 201 14.40 4.47 -0.42
N ILE A 202 14.68 3.25 -0.87
CA ILE A 202 13.67 2.46 -1.59
C ILE A 202 12.50 2.04 -0.69
N TYR A 203 12.70 2.03 0.63
CA TYR A 203 11.70 1.62 1.62
C TYR A 203 10.87 2.79 2.17
N GLU A 204 11.21 4.02 1.82
CA GLU A 204 10.64 5.22 2.43
C GLU A 204 9.34 5.69 1.76
N TRP A 205 8.52 6.36 2.57
CA TRP A 205 7.41 7.15 2.07
C TRP A 205 7.87 8.57 1.73
N VAL A 206 8.18 8.81 0.46
CA VAL A 206 8.68 10.10 0.00
C VAL A 206 7.52 11.01 -0.41
N HIS A 207 7.54 12.26 0.06
CA HIS A 207 6.59 13.30 -0.37
C HIS A 207 7.12 14.11 -1.56
N GLN A 208 6.20 14.64 -2.37
CA GLN A 208 6.50 15.41 -3.59
C GLN A 208 7.53 16.52 -3.38
N LYS A 209 7.43 17.31 -2.31
CA LYS A 209 8.38 18.39 -2.04
C LYS A 209 9.81 17.85 -1.86
N THR A 210 9.97 16.84 -1.01
CA THR A 210 11.25 16.17 -0.79
C THR A 210 11.80 15.53 -2.06
N PHE A 211 10.92 14.94 -2.88
CA PHE A 211 11.28 14.33 -4.15
C PHE A 211 11.87 15.37 -5.13
N LEU A 212 11.20 16.50 -5.31
CA LEU A 212 11.65 17.57 -6.20
C LEU A 212 12.96 18.20 -5.71
N GLU A 213 13.09 18.46 -4.41
CA GLU A 213 14.36 18.94 -3.81
C GLU A 213 15.51 17.95 -4.03
N LYS A 214 15.22 16.64 -4.01
CA LYS A 214 16.23 15.61 -4.30
C LYS A 214 16.61 15.57 -5.77
N LEU A 215 15.66 15.70 -6.69
CA LEU A 215 15.98 15.80 -8.12
C LEU A 215 16.94 16.98 -8.37
N GLU A 216 16.68 18.14 -7.79
CA GLU A 216 17.57 19.31 -7.88
C GLU A 216 18.97 19.03 -7.30
N GLN A 217 19.06 18.40 -6.13
CA GLN A 217 20.34 18.01 -5.50
C GLN A 217 21.13 17.01 -6.34
N TYR A 218 20.46 16.14 -7.12
CA TYR A 218 21.09 15.24 -8.08
C TYR A 218 21.31 15.89 -9.46
N HIS A 219 21.07 17.20 -9.59
CA HIS A 219 21.20 17.99 -10.81
C HIS A 219 20.30 17.52 -11.96
N TYR A 220 19.08 17.09 -11.63
CA TYR A 220 18.06 16.80 -12.62
C TYR A 220 17.28 18.07 -12.98
N GLU A 221 17.20 18.38 -14.26
CA GLU A 221 16.44 19.50 -14.79
C GLU A 221 15.31 19.02 -15.71
N GLU A 222 14.24 19.80 -15.79
CA GLU A 222 13.10 19.49 -16.65
C GLU A 222 13.47 19.57 -18.13
N LEU A 223 13.01 18.61 -18.92
CA LEU A 223 13.26 18.51 -20.35
C LEU A 223 12.06 18.97 -21.19
N ILE A 224 12.34 19.70 -22.26
CA ILE A 224 11.37 20.08 -23.31
C ILE A 224 11.45 19.14 -24.53
N THR A 225 12.11 17.97 -24.40
CA THR A 225 12.27 17.00 -25.51
C THR A 225 11.46 15.72 -25.31
N GLU A 226 11.14 15.07 -26.42
CA GLU A 226 10.52 13.75 -26.46
C GLU A 226 11.52 12.60 -26.32
N ASP A 227 12.80 12.85 -26.63
CA ASP A 227 13.84 11.83 -26.65
C ASP A 227 14.39 11.56 -25.25
N LEU A 228 13.91 10.47 -24.65
CA LEU A 228 14.40 9.97 -23.37
C LEU A 228 15.63 9.07 -23.57
N VAL A 229 16.62 9.22 -22.69
CA VAL A 229 17.82 8.37 -22.60
C VAL A 229 17.83 7.65 -21.25
N GLN A 230 18.66 6.60 -21.15
CA GLN A 230 18.84 5.89 -19.89
C GLN A 230 19.26 6.87 -18.78
N GLY A 231 18.61 6.77 -17.62
CA GLY A 231 18.84 7.68 -16.50
C GLY A 231 17.78 8.76 -16.34
N ASP A 232 16.99 9.03 -17.37
CA ASP A 232 15.93 10.01 -17.26
C ASP A 232 14.82 9.57 -16.29
N VAL A 233 14.11 10.55 -15.76
CA VAL A 233 12.95 10.36 -14.89
C VAL A 233 11.71 10.88 -15.61
N VAL A 234 10.64 10.10 -15.56
CA VAL A 234 9.32 10.51 -16.07
C VAL A 234 8.36 10.61 -14.90
N ILE A 235 7.60 11.68 -14.86
CA ILE A 235 6.64 12.01 -13.79
C ILE A 235 5.28 12.25 -14.43
N TRP A 236 4.24 11.72 -13.81
CA TRP A 236 2.85 11.98 -14.18
C TRP A 236 2.19 12.84 -13.11
N THR A 237 1.60 13.94 -13.53
CA THR A 237 0.98 14.95 -12.65
C THR A 237 -0.49 15.15 -13.01
N ASP A 238 -1.29 15.46 -12.00
CA ASP A 238 -2.66 15.92 -12.24
C ASP A 238 -2.68 17.35 -12.81
N LYS A 239 -3.88 17.87 -13.08
CA LYS A 239 -4.08 19.23 -13.58
C LYS A 239 -3.59 20.35 -12.65
N ASN A 240 -3.33 20.05 -11.37
CA ASN A 240 -2.84 21.00 -10.38
C ASN A 240 -1.32 20.85 -10.15
N GLY A 241 -0.63 19.98 -10.90
CA GLY A 241 0.79 19.70 -10.73
C GLY A 241 1.12 18.80 -9.54
N ILE A 242 0.13 18.06 -9.01
CA ILE A 242 0.37 17.06 -7.97
C ILE A 242 0.82 15.75 -8.63
N ILE A 243 2.00 15.28 -8.23
CA ILE A 243 2.58 14.04 -8.73
C ILE A 243 1.72 12.85 -8.30
N GLN A 244 1.25 12.09 -9.26
CA GLN A 244 0.53 10.82 -9.04
C GLN A 244 1.45 9.62 -9.22
N HIS A 245 2.42 9.70 -10.15
CA HIS A 245 3.37 8.62 -10.42
C HIS A 245 4.72 9.15 -10.91
N ALA A 246 5.77 8.34 -10.71
CA ALA A 246 7.09 8.59 -11.26
C ALA A 246 7.81 7.27 -11.56
N ALA A 247 8.64 7.28 -12.60
CA ALA A 247 9.40 6.12 -13.04
C ALA A 247 10.80 6.51 -13.55
N TYR A 248 11.74 5.58 -13.43
CA TYR A 248 13.11 5.73 -13.90
C TYR A 248 13.30 5.00 -15.22
N HIS A 249 13.75 5.72 -16.26
CA HIS A 249 13.97 5.17 -17.59
C HIS A 249 15.28 4.38 -17.63
N LEU A 250 15.17 3.08 -17.86
CA LEU A 250 16.30 2.15 -17.92
C LEU A 250 17.01 2.17 -19.28
N GLY A 251 16.39 2.75 -20.31
CA GLY A 251 16.77 2.55 -21.71
C GLY A 251 15.89 1.49 -22.38
N GLU A 252 16.02 1.35 -23.71
CA GLU A 252 15.26 0.39 -24.52
C GLU A 252 13.74 0.41 -24.28
N GLN A 253 13.16 1.59 -23.99
CA GLN A 253 11.74 1.75 -23.66
C GLN A 253 11.29 0.99 -22.39
N LEU A 254 12.22 0.68 -21.48
CA LEU A 254 11.95 0.02 -20.21
C LEU A 254 12.05 1.00 -19.04
N TYR A 255 11.20 0.77 -18.02
CA TYR A 255 11.09 1.64 -16.86
C TYR A 255 11.09 0.85 -15.57
N PHE A 256 11.89 1.26 -14.60
CA PHE A 256 11.81 0.81 -13.21
C PHE A 256 10.85 1.71 -12.44
N ASN A 257 9.87 1.12 -11.78
CA ASN A 257 8.85 1.86 -11.04
C ASN A 257 8.26 1.03 -9.89
N LYS A 258 7.50 1.68 -9.00
CA LYS A 258 6.63 1.03 -8.03
C LYS A 258 5.22 1.57 -8.20
N ASP A 259 4.29 0.72 -8.60
CA ASP A 259 2.95 1.15 -8.97
C ASP A 259 1.99 1.08 -7.79
N GLY A 260 1.88 2.15 -7.01
CA GLY A 260 0.93 2.24 -5.89
C GLY A 260 1.59 2.32 -4.52
N GLN A 261 0.74 2.55 -3.52
CA GLN A 261 1.13 3.02 -2.19
C GLN A 261 1.29 1.90 -1.16
N THR A 262 0.85 0.67 -1.48
CA THR A 262 0.85 -0.45 -0.52
C THR A 262 2.02 -1.40 -0.74
N MET A 263 2.30 -2.26 0.24
CA MET A 263 3.26 -3.36 0.10
C MET A 263 2.85 -4.40 -0.96
N PHE A 264 1.56 -4.47 -1.32
CA PHE A 264 1.03 -5.37 -2.35
C PHE A 264 1.32 -4.92 -3.78
N ASN A 265 1.76 -3.68 -3.92
CA ASN A 265 2.19 -3.11 -5.19
C ASN A 265 3.69 -3.36 -5.39
N PRO A 266 4.12 -4.24 -6.30
CA PRO A 266 5.52 -4.59 -6.47
C PRO A 266 6.32 -3.48 -7.16
N TRP A 267 7.63 -3.52 -7.00
CA TRP A 267 8.54 -2.86 -7.92
C TRP A 267 8.61 -3.66 -9.21
N LYS A 268 8.47 -2.98 -10.36
CA LYS A 268 8.40 -3.63 -11.66
C LYS A 268 9.25 -2.94 -12.70
N ILE A 269 9.66 -3.76 -13.65
CA ILE A 269 10.09 -3.31 -14.97
C ILE A 269 8.91 -3.41 -15.92
N LEU A 270 8.51 -2.27 -16.47
CA LEU A 270 7.42 -2.15 -17.44
C LEU A 270 7.94 -1.61 -18.78
N SER A 271 7.28 -1.98 -19.87
CA SER A 271 7.52 -1.31 -21.15
C SER A 271 6.87 0.07 -21.15
N LYS A 272 7.35 0.96 -22.03
CA LYS A 272 6.76 2.28 -22.27
C LYS A 272 5.27 2.18 -22.54
N GLU A 273 4.85 1.24 -23.39
CA GLU A 273 3.46 1.09 -23.80
C GLU A 273 2.55 0.73 -22.62
N GLN A 274 3.02 -0.13 -21.72
CA GLN A 274 2.27 -0.51 -20.51
C GLN A 274 2.17 0.69 -19.57
N LEU A 275 3.31 1.30 -19.23
CA LEU A 275 3.37 2.37 -18.24
C LEU A 275 2.62 3.62 -18.71
N TYR A 276 2.78 4.03 -19.97
CA TYR A 276 2.14 5.25 -20.49
C TYR A 276 0.63 5.07 -20.63
N ARG A 277 0.15 3.87 -20.95
CA ARG A 277 -1.28 3.59 -21.02
C ARG A 277 -1.95 3.70 -19.66
N GLU A 278 -1.32 3.17 -18.61
CA GLU A 278 -1.86 3.23 -17.24
C GLU A 278 -2.08 4.69 -16.79
N TRP A 279 -1.15 5.56 -17.14
CA TRP A 279 -1.12 6.95 -16.70
C TRP A 279 -1.49 7.96 -17.80
N GLU A 280 -2.14 7.52 -18.88
CA GLU A 280 -2.43 8.36 -20.07
C GLU A 280 -3.37 9.54 -19.78
N HIS A 281 -4.10 9.47 -18.67
CA HIS A 281 -5.04 10.49 -18.21
C HIS A 281 -4.37 11.66 -17.46
N LEU A 282 -3.04 11.65 -17.33
CA LEU A 282 -2.24 12.63 -16.58
C LEU A 282 -1.24 13.38 -17.49
N ASN A 283 -0.73 14.50 -16.99
CA ASN A 283 0.29 15.28 -17.69
C ASN A 283 1.68 14.71 -17.42
N ILE A 284 2.48 14.56 -18.48
CA ILE A 284 3.83 13.99 -18.39
C ILE A 284 4.86 15.11 -18.26
N VAL A 285 5.75 15.01 -17.28
CA VAL A 285 6.93 15.85 -17.09
C VAL A 285 8.17 14.95 -17.08
N LYS A 286 9.27 15.42 -17.65
CA LYS A 286 10.49 14.62 -17.86
C LYS A 286 11.68 15.35 -17.26
N TYR A 287 12.59 14.61 -16.65
CA TYR A 287 13.79 15.15 -16.01
C TYR A 287 15.03 14.39 -16.45
N ARG A 288 16.15 15.10 -16.59
CA ARG A 288 17.46 14.53 -16.93
C ARG A 288 18.55 15.14 -16.08
N GLN A 289 19.53 14.32 -15.71
CA GLN A 289 20.73 14.77 -15.03
C GLN A 289 21.61 15.62 -15.97
N CYS A 290 21.80 16.91 -15.67
CA CYS A 290 22.57 17.84 -16.49
C CYS A 290 24.07 17.88 -16.15
N ASN A 291 24.49 17.35 -14.99
CA ASN A 291 25.90 17.28 -14.59
C ASN A 291 26.21 15.91 -13.94
N GLU A 292 27.07 15.10 -14.57
CA GLU A 292 27.70 13.98 -13.85
C GLU A 292 28.79 14.53 -12.93
N VAL A 293 28.48 14.66 -11.64
CA VAL A 293 29.53 14.89 -10.64
C VAL A 293 30.20 13.53 -10.40
N PHE A 294 31.41 13.38 -10.93
CA PHE A 294 32.31 12.25 -10.72
C PHE A 294 32.65 12.05 -9.24
#